data_AF-A0A2G9QL32-F1
#
_entry.id   AF-A0A2G9QL32-F1
#
_cell.length_a   1.000
_cell.length_b   1.000
_cell.length_c   1.000
_cell.angle_alpha   90.00
_cell.angle_beta   90.00
_cell.angle_gamma   90.00
#
_symmetry.space_group_name_H-M   'P 1'
#
loop_
_entity.id
_entity.type
_entity.pdbx_description
1 polymer ?
#
loop_
_entity_poly.entity_id
_entity_poly.type
_entity_poly.pdbx_seq_one_letter_code
_entity_poly.pdbx_strand_id
1 'polypeptide(L)'
;MKVLCDMHTDGGGWIVFQRRYDGSVDFFRDWNSYKNGFGSRLSEFWLGNDNLHMLTSSGTWEIRFDLQSFDNIKHFAKYATFQVLGEAERYKLVIGAFTEGNAGKRLLTHCTQSTSV
;
A
#
# COMPACT_ATOMS: atom_id res chain seq x y z
N MET A 1 -2.45 0.33 -17.60
CA MET A 1 -2.26 1.01 -16.30
C MET A 1 -0.83 1.55 -16.22
N LYS A 2 -0.60 2.73 -15.63
CA LYS A 2 0.74 3.28 -15.36
C LYS A 2 1.01 3.23 -13.86
N VAL A 3 2.23 2.84 -13.48
CA VAL A 3 2.64 2.71 -12.07
C VAL A 3 3.91 3.52 -11.81
N LEU A 4 4.16 3.83 -10.53
CA LEU A 4 5.44 4.37 -10.08
C LEU A 4 6.31 3.19 -9.64
N CYS A 5 7.52 3.09 -10.19
CA CYS A 5 8.47 2.05 -9.83
C CYS A 5 9.56 2.63 -8.93
N ASP A 6 9.85 1.98 -7.80
CA ASP A 6 11.06 2.20 -7.03
C ASP A 6 12.08 1.12 -7.40
N MET A 7 13.18 1.58 -8.01
CA MET A 7 14.26 0.73 -8.53
C MET A 7 15.51 0.77 -7.66
N HIS A 8 15.44 1.35 -6.45
CA HIS A 8 16.60 1.55 -5.59
C HIS A 8 16.42 0.91 -4.20
N THR A 9 15.25 1.07 -3.60
CA THR A 9 15.00 0.55 -2.24
C THR A 9 15.05 -0.97 -2.25
N ASP A 10 15.84 -1.56 -1.34
CA ASP A 10 15.90 -3.01 -1.13
C ASP A 10 16.15 -3.82 -2.41
N GLY A 11 17.06 -3.35 -3.28
CA GLY A 11 17.36 -3.98 -4.57
C GLY A 11 16.42 -3.60 -5.73
N GLY A 12 15.38 -2.81 -5.46
CA GLY A 12 14.46 -2.27 -6.46
C GLY A 12 13.41 -3.28 -6.94
N GLY A 13 12.65 -2.88 -7.97
CA GLY A 13 11.58 -3.70 -8.54
C GLY A 13 10.23 -3.52 -7.83
N TRP A 14 10.09 -2.47 -7.02
CA TRP A 14 8.88 -2.22 -6.25
C TRP A 14 7.88 -1.39 -7.03
N ILE A 15 6.61 -1.79 -6.97
CA ILE A 15 5.50 -0.97 -7.43
C ILE A 15 4.99 -0.13 -6.25
N VAL A 16 5.11 1.19 -6.35
CA VAL A 16 4.58 2.12 -5.36
C VAL A 16 3.11 2.38 -5.68
N PHE A 17 2.22 1.95 -4.79
CA PHE A 17 0.78 2.15 -4.95
C PHE A 17 0.18 3.24 -4.06
N GLN A 18 0.91 3.66 -3.02
CA GLN A 18 0.53 4.76 -2.14
C GLN A 18 1.78 5.57 -1.79
N ARG A 19 1.66 6.90 -1.75
CA ARG A 19 2.73 7.78 -1.25
C ARG A 19 2.16 8.96 -0.50
N ARG A 20 2.71 9.27 0.68
CA ARG A 20 2.50 10.49 1.47
C ARG A 20 3.83 11.17 1.74
N TYR A 21 3.89 12.50 1.70
CA TYR A 21 5.10 13.24 2.08
C TYR A 21 4.83 14.67 2.56
N ASP A 22 3.85 15.39 1.99
CA ASP A 22 3.63 16.82 2.29
C ASP A 22 2.17 17.18 2.63
N GLY A 23 1.22 16.23 2.52
CA GLY A 23 -0.19 16.50 2.75
C GLY A 23 -0.87 17.33 1.67
N SER A 24 -0.25 17.48 0.48
CA SER A 24 -0.82 18.24 -0.65
C SER A 24 -2.08 17.61 -1.24
N VAL A 25 -2.34 16.32 -0.98
CA VAL A 25 -3.53 15.61 -1.46
C VAL A 25 -4.39 15.19 -0.28
N ASP A 26 -5.68 15.49 -0.37
CA ASP A 26 -6.66 15.00 0.58
C ASP A 26 -6.90 13.50 0.39
N PHE A 27 -6.77 12.73 1.47
CA PHE A 27 -7.03 11.29 1.55
C PHE A 27 -8.37 10.97 2.23
N PHE A 28 -9.11 11.96 2.74
CA PHE A 28 -10.47 11.76 3.22
C PHE A 28 -11.44 11.74 2.02
N ARG A 29 -11.51 10.58 1.36
CA ARG A 29 -12.23 10.41 0.09
C ARG A 29 -13.29 9.32 0.18
N ASP A 30 -14.24 9.39 -0.75
CA ASP A 30 -15.30 8.40 -0.88
C ASP A 30 -14.81 7.06 -1.46
N TRP A 31 -15.69 6.06 -1.41
CA TRP A 31 -15.44 4.72 -1.94
C TRP A 31 -14.99 4.73 -3.40
N ASN A 32 -15.66 5.54 -4.23
CA ASN A 32 -15.39 5.57 -5.67
C ASN A 32 -14.00 6.16 -5.96
N SER A 33 -13.54 7.12 -5.17
CA SER A 33 -12.17 7.65 -5.26
C SER A 33 -11.14 6.57 -4.91
N TYR A 34 -11.34 5.82 -3.83
CA TYR A 34 -10.43 4.73 -3.46
C TYR A 34 -10.46 3.56 -4.44
N LYS A 35 -11.61 3.27 -5.04
CA LYS A 35 -11.76 2.30 -6.13
C LYS A 35 -10.91 2.66 -7.34
N ASN A 36 -11.05 3.88 -7.85
CA ASN A 36 -10.42 4.33 -9.09
C ASN A 36 -8.98 4.86 -8.92
N GLY A 37 -8.63 5.31 -7.71
CA GLY A 37 -7.38 6.01 -7.42
C GLY A 37 -7.50 7.53 -7.53
N PHE A 38 -6.59 8.24 -6.87
CA PHE A 38 -6.56 9.70 -6.82
C PHE A 38 -5.16 10.24 -6.54
N GLY A 39 -4.98 11.55 -6.72
CA GLY A 39 -3.71 12.25 -6.50
C GLY A 39 -2.80 12.24 -7.73
N SER A 40 -1.50 12.44 -7.51
CA SER A 40 -0.48 12.51 -8.57
C SER A 40 0.73 11.67 -8.22
N ARG A 41 1.21 10.89 -9.20
CA ARG A 41 2.44 10.08 -9.04
C ARG A 41 3.70 10.94 -8.84
N LEU A 42 3.64 12.23 -9.16
CA LEU A 42 4.71 13.18 -8.90
C LEU A 42 4.72 13.65 -7.43
N SER A 43 3.58 13.57 -6.75
CA SER A 43 3.39 13.97 -5.35
C SER A 43 2.77 12.83 -4.52
N GLU A 44 1.60 13.03 -3.95
CA GLU A 44 0.89 12.06 -3.12
C GLU A 44 -0.22 11.41 -3.93
N PHE A 45 -0.43 10.10 -3.76
CA PHE A 45 -1.45 9.39 -4.50
C PHE A 45 -1.88 8.08 -3.83
N TRP A 46 -3.04 7.60 -4.30
CA TRP A 46 -3.52 6.24 -4.14
C TRP A 46 -3.75 5.65 -5.54
N LEU A 47 -3.17 4.49 -5.83
CA LEU A 47 -3.22 3.88 -7.16
C LEU A 47 -4.64 3.45 -7.56
N GLY A 48 -5.49 3.10 -6.59
CA GLY A 48 -6.84 2.60 -6.81
C GLY A 48 -6.98 1.11 -6.47
N ASN A 49 -8.08 0.75 -5.82
CA ASN A 49 -8.31 -0.63 -5.36
C ASN A 49 -8.56 -1.60 -6.52
N ASP A 50 -9.19 -1.16 -7.62
CA ASP A 50 -9.35 -2.01 -8.81
C ASP A 50 -7.98 -2.35 -9.42
N ASN A 51 -7.06 -1.37 -9.44
CA ASN A 51 -5.71 -1.57 -9.91
C ASN A 51 -4.92 -2.52 -8.99
N LEU A 52 -5.07 -2.37 -7.66
CA LEU A 52 -4.44 -3.26 -6.68
C LEU A 52 -4.96 -4.70 -6.77
N HIS A 53 -6.27 -4.85 -6.91
CA HIS A 53 -6.89 -6.17 -7.10
C HIS A 53 -6.34 -6.84 -8.35
N MET A 54 -6.37 -6.14 -9.49
CA MET A 54 -5.85 -6.66 -10.77
C MET A 54 -4.35 -7.00 -10.71
N LEU A 55 -3.53 -6.20 -10.01
CA LEU A 55 -2.10 -6.48 -9.85
C LEU A 55 -1.87 -7.73 -9.00
N THR A 56 -2.62 -7.88 -7.91
CA THR A 56 -2.35 -8.88 -6.88
C THR A 56 -3.21 -10.15 -7.02
N SER A 57 -4.11 -10.21 -8.00
CA SER A 57 -4.98 -11.37 -8.25
C SER A 57 -4.23 -12.60 -8.79
N SER A 58 -3.01 -12.42 -9.29
CA SER A 58 -2.18 -13.51 -9.81
C SER A 58 -0.74 -13.38 -9.34
N GLY A 59 -0.10 -14.52 -9.10
CA GLY A 59 1.27 -14.58 -8.58
C GLY A 59 1.34 -14.34 -7.07
N THR A 60 2.57 -14.23 -6.58
CA THR A 60 2.86 -13.95 -5.17
C THR A 60 3.56 -12.60 -5.08
N TRP A 61 2.95 -11.68 -4.34
CA TRP A 61 3.47 -10.33 -4.15
C TRP A 61 3.85 -10.13 -2.70
N GLU A 62 5.07 -9.69 -2.43
CA GLU A 62 5.41 -9.16 -1.11
C GLU A 62 4.97 -7.70 -0.99
N ILE A 63 4.78 -7.23 0.25
CA ILE A 63 4.52 -5.82 0.53
C ILE A 63 5.54 -5.29 1.51
N ARG A 64 5.97 -4.05 1.24
CA ARG A 64 6.85 -3.26 2.07
C ARG A 64 6.16 -1.94 2.43
N PHE A 65 6.17 -1.60 3.71
CA PHE A 65 5.77 -0.29 4.21
C PHE A 65 7.02 0.48 4.59
N ASP A 66 7.27 1.62 3.96
CA ASP A 66 8.31 2.57 4.37
C ASP A 66 7.66 3.77 5.06
N LEU A 67 8.16 4.11 6.26
CA LEU A 67 7.64 5.14 7.14
C LEU A 67 8.78 6.08 7.54
N GLN A 68 8.48 7.36 7.70
CA GLN A 68 9.43 8.35 8.18
C GLN A 68 8.78 9.19 9.27
N SER A 69 9.44 9.32 10.42
CA SER A 69 9.00 10.23 11.48
C SER A 69 9.33 11.69 11.12
N PHE A 70 8.73 12.64 11.84
CA PHE A 70 9.06 14.07 11.71
C PHE A 70 10.54 14.37 12.02
N ASP A 71 11.18 13.54 12.84
CA ASP A 71 12.62 13.62 13.14
C ASP A 71 13.49 12.95 12.06
N ASN A 72 12.92 12.63 10.89
CA ASN A 72 13.57 11.99 9.75
C ASN A 72 14.10 10.57 10.00
N ILE A 73 13.60 9.90 11.04
CA ILE A 73 13.96 8.51 11.31
C ILE A 73 13.13 7.60 10.40
N LYS A 74 13.82 6.75 9.63
CA LYS A 74 13.19 5.84 8.67
C LYS A 74 12.94 4.48 9.29
N HIS A 75 11.73 3.98 9.09
CA HIS A 75 11.31 2.65 9.51
C HIS A 75 10.71 1.89 8.34
N PHE A 76 10.78 0.57 8.38
CA PHE A 76 10.09 -0.27 7.41
C PHE A 76 9.54 -1.56 8.02
N ALA A 77 8.60 -2.18 7.32
CA ALA A 77 8.11 -3.53 7.58
C ALA A 77 7.78 -4.26 6.28
N LYS A 78 8.15 -5.54 6.20
CA LYS A 78 7.88 -6.43 5.07
C LYS A 78 7.02 -7.61 5.48
N TYR A 79 6.17 -8.04 4.56
CA TYR A 79 5.32 -9.22 4.69
C TYR A 79 5.40 -10.07 3.44
N ALA A 80 5.40 -11.39 3.62
CA ALA A 80 5.71 -12.37 2.58
C ALA A 80 4.68 -12.40 1.45
N THR A 81 3.40 -12.13 1.75
CA THR A 81 2.33 -12.12 0.75
C THR A 81 1.38 -10.96 0.98
N PHE A 82 0.85 -10.41 -0.12
CA PHE A 82 -0.09 -9.30 -0.15
C PHE A 82 -1.06 -9.49 -1.31
N GLN A 83 -2.35 -9.41 -1.00
CA GLN A 83 -3.41 -9.47 -1.98
C GLN A 83 -4.58 -8.59 -1.57
N VAL A 84 -5.16 -7.90 -2.56
CA VAL A 84 -6.42 -7.17 -2.42
C VAL A 84 -7.48 -7.95 -3.18
N LEU A 85 -8.54 -8.37 -2.49
CA LEU A 85 -9.66 -9.09 -3.12
C LEU A 85 -10.54 -8.17 -3.98
N GLY A 86 -11.52 -8.74 -4.66
CA GLY A 86 -12.40 -8.00 -5.55
C GLY A 86 -13.33 -7.03 -4.81
N GLU A 87 -14.03 -6.20 -5.58
CA GLU A 87 -15.04 -5.27 -5.05
C GLU A 87 -16.19 -6.01 -4.34
N ALA A 88 -16.56 -7.20 -4.82
CA ALA A 88 -17.59 -8.04 -4.21
C ALA A 88 -17.21 -8.43 -2.77
N GLU A 89 -15.92 -8.65 -2.51
CA GLU A 89 -15.35 -8.86 -1.18
C GLU A 89 -14.88 -7.57 -0.50
N ARG A 90 -15.32 -6.41 -1.00
CA ARG A 90 -15.02 -5.08 -0.47
C ARG A 90 -13.52 -4.78 -0.38
N TYR A 91 -12.75 -5.24 -1.36
CA TYR A 91 -11.29 -5.05 -1.42
C TYR A 91 -10.56 -5.52 -0.16
N LYS A 92 -11.06 -6.60 0.46
CA LYS A 92 -10.46 -7.17 1.66
C LYS A 92 -8.97 -7.43 1.44
N LEU A 93 -8.17 -6.93 2.39
CA LEU A 93 -6.75 -7.17 2.45
C LEU A 93 -6.49 -8.60 2.96
N VAL A 94 -5.72 -9.37 2.20
CA VAL A 94 -5.14 -10.64 2.61
C VAL A 94 -3.63 -10.43 2.71
N ILE A 95 -3.08 -10.66 3.89
CA ILE A 95 -1.65 -10.47 4.12
C ILE A 95 -1.03 -11.68 4.82
N GLY A 96 0.17 -12.03 4.37
CA GLY A 96 0.96 -13.14 4.89
C GLY A 96 1.75 -12.82 6.14
N ALA A 97 2.71 -13.70 6.43
CA ALA A 97 3.59 -13.55 7.58
C ALA A 97 4.47 -12.31 7.46
N PHE A 98 4.67 -11.61 8.57
CA PHE A 98 5.73 -10.61 8.72
C PHE A 98 7.09 -11.29 8.51
N THR A 99 7.95 -10.70 7.70
CA THR A 99 9.28 -11.24 7.38
C THR A 99 10.38 -10.47 8.11
N GLU A 100 10.42 -9.15 7.97
CA GLU A 100 11.46 -8.30 8.56
C GLU A 100 11.03 -6.84 8.66
N GLY A 101 11.80 -6.04 9.41
CA GLY A 101 11.61 -4.59 9.49
C GLY A 101 11.73 -4.02 10.90
N ASN A 102 12.27 -2.80 10.98
CA ASN A 102 12.49 -2.05 12.22
C ASN A 102 11.27 -1.21 12.66
N ALA A 103 10.18 -1.20 11.89
CA ALA A 103 8.88 -0.64 12.31
C ALA A 103 8.08 -1.62 13.20
N GLY A 104 8.49 -2.89 13.23
CA GLY A 104 7.84 -3.97 13.97
C GLY A 104 6.55 -4.49 13.32
N LYS A 105 6.11 -5.67 13.77
CA LYS A 105 4.91 -6.38 13.26
C LYS A 105 3.57 -5.68 13.56
N ARG A 106 3.57 -4.65 14.42
CA ARG A 106 2.33 -4.02 14.93
C ARG A 106 1.60 -3.13 13.94
N LEU A 107 2.21 -2.80 12.79
CA LEU A 107 1.59 -1.95 11.78
C LEU A 107 0.26 -2.47 11.24
N LEU A 108 0.03 -3.78 11.31
CA LEU A 108 -1.17 -4.41 10.74
C LEU A 108 -2.02 -5.15 11.77
N THR A 109 -1.78 -4.95 13.07
CA THR A 109 -2.61 -5.58 14.12
C THR A 109 -4.08 -5.12 14.05
N HIS A 110 -4.35 -4.01 13.35
CA HIS A 110 -5.69 -3.49 13.09
C HIS A 110 -6.32 -3.92 11.75
N CYS A 111 -5.56 -4.48 10.79
CA CYS A 111 -6.08 -4.78 9.45
C CYS A 111 -6.85 -6.11 9.34
N THR A 112 -6.84 -6.94 10.38
CA THR A 112 -7.62 -8.19 10.42
C THR A 112 -9.07 -7.99 10.83
N GLN A 113 -9.45 -6.79 11.30
CA GLN A 113 -10.84 -6.38 11.44
C GLN A 113 -11.22 -5.61 10.18
N SER A 114 -12.19 -6.16 9.44
CA SER A 114 -12.81 -5.63 8.22
C SER A 114 -12.62 -4.13 8.02
N THR A 115 -11.96 -3.75 6.93
CA THR A 115 -11.89 -2.36 6.47
C THR A 115 -13.31 -1.81 6.31
N SER A 116 -13.71 -0.98 7.26
CA SER A 116 -14.79 -0.02 7.07
C SER A 116 -14.11 1.23 6.55
N VAL A 117 -14.35 1.56 5.30
CA VAL A 117 -14.31 2.95 4.81
C VAL A 117 -15.70 3.52 4.97
#